data_AF-A0AAX2KKJ9-F1
#
_entry.id   AF-A0AAX2KKJ9-F1
#
_cell.length_a   1.000
_cell.length_b   1.000
_cell.length_c   1.000
_cell.angle_alpha   90.00
_cell.angle_beta   90.00
_cell.angle_gamma   90.00
#
_symmetry.space_group_name_H-M   'P 1'
#
loop_
_entity.id
_entity.type
_entity.pdbx_description
1 polymer ?
#
loop_
_entity_poly.entity_id
_entity_poly.type
_entity_poly.pdbx_seq_one_letter_code
_entity_poly.pdbx_strand_id
1 'polypeptide(L)'
;MIKRPHVMQDSIQDCGVACIEMICKFYNINIDRRYIQEETGYGMIGISLKAMEKFFSKVDANPEIVNISKINRLNKENREMINNSLPAIVFLEEEEIINHFVVIWHIGKKRILVSDPTHTKKEWINNKHFEKRAISYLFVEKPKNIFLNRSPKKVRFYGKFIKRNLKIFSLVMFFSIIVSLLSKSSPDSCVKCYTMFLPFLLIKIDVFS
;
A
#
# COMPACT_ATOMS: atom_id res chain seq x y z
N MET A 1 9.62 -17.49 -12.45
CA MET A 1 8.33 -17.48 -11.73
C MET A 1 7.57 -16.22 -12.10
N ILE A 2 6.33 -16.32 -12.56
CA ILE A 2 5.48 -15.14 -12.75
C ILE A 2 5.19 -14.57 -11.36
N LYS A 3 5.69 -13.37 -11.09
CA LYS A 3 5.51 -12.72 -9.79
C LYS A 3 4.06 -12.25 -9.70
N ARG A 4 3.28 -12.83 -8.80
CA ARG A 4 1.92 -12.38 -8.45
C ARG A 4 2.03 -11.26 -7.43
N PRO A 5 1.94 -9.97 -7.83
CA PRO A 5 2.10 -8.86 -6.90
C PRO A 5 0.94 -8.84 -5.90
N HIS A 6 1.17 -8.17 -4.77
CA HIS A 6 0.11 -7.81 -3.84
C HIS A 6 0.31 -6.33 -3.53
N VAL A 7 -0.76 -5.55 -3.59
CA VAL A 7 -0.73 -4.11 -3.32
C VAL A 7 -1.88 -3.80 -2.39
N MET A 8 -1.58 -3.16 -1.27
CA MET A 8 -2.59 -2.69 -0.33
C MET A 8 -3.24 -1.39 -0.83
N GLN A 9 -4.48 -1.16 -0.41
CA GLN A 9 -5.12 0.13 -0.60
C GLN A 9 -4.58 1.16 0.40
N ASP A 10 -4.44 2.41 -0.05
CA ASP A 10 -3.96 3.52 0.80
C ASP A 10 -5.14 4.15 1.58
N SER A 11 -6.34 4.10 0.98
CA SER A 11 -7.61 4.56 1.55
C SER A 11 -8.71 3.55 1.27
N ILE A 12 -9.88 3.67 1.93
CA ILE A 12 -11.03 2.75 1.77
C ILE A 12 -11.52 2.72 0.31
N GLN A 13 -11.44 3.85 -0.39
CA GLN A 13 -11.88 4.02 -1.78
C GLN A 13 -10.88 3.47 -2.80
N ASP A 14 -9.62 3.26 -2.42
CA ASP A 14 -8.55 2.84 -3.32
C ASP A 14 -8.56 1.33 -3.64
N CYS A 15 -9.50 0.56 -3.12
CA CYS A 15 -9.60 -0.89 -3.37
C CYS A 15 -9.51 -1.23 -4.88
N GLY A 16 -10.29 -0.52 -5.70
CA GLY A 16 -10.25 -0.70 -7.15
C GLY A 16 -8.93 -0.24 -7.80
N VAL A 17 -8.35 0.87 -7.33
CA VAL A 17 -7.05 1.37 -7.80
C VAL A 17 -5.96 0.34 -7.57
N ALA A 18 -5.93 -0.25 -6.37
CA ALA A 18 -4.96 -1.26 -5.98
C ALA A 18 -5.12 -2.54 -6.82
N CYS A 19 -6.35 -2.95 -7.15
CA CYS A 19 -6.60 -4.05 -8.07
C CYS A 19 -6.01 -3.80 -9.46
N ILE A 20 -6.26 -2.61 -10.03
CA ILE A 20 -5.67 -2.24 -11.32
C ILE A 20 -4.13 -2.24 -11.24
N GLU A 21 -3.57 -1.66 -10.18
CA GLU A 21 -2.12 -1.59 -9.97
C GLU A 21 -1.49 -2.99 -9.87
N MET A 22 -2.17 -3.94 -9.21
CA MET A 22 -1.74 -5.34 -9.15
C MET A 22 -1.69 -5.99 -10.53
N ILE A 23 -2.74 -5.84 -11.34
CA ILE A 23 -2.78 -6.40 -12.71
C ILE A 23 -1.71 -5.75 -13.59
N CYS A 24 -1.54 -4.43 -13.51
CA CYS A 24 -0.50 -3.71 -14.24
C CYS A 24 0.89 -4.23 -13.88
N LYS A 25 1.19 -4.36 -12.58
CA LYS A 25 2.46 -4.93 -12.10
C LYS A 25 2.67 -6.37 -12.55
N PHE A 26 1.62 -7.18 -12.61
CA PHE A 26 1.69 -8.57 -13.08
C PHE A 26 2.08 -8.65 -14.56
N TYR A 27 1.57 -7.73 -15.38
CA TYR A 27 1.94 -7.62 -16.79
C TYR A 27 3.18 -6.74 -17.07
N ASN A 28 3.94 -6.38 -16.03
CA ASN A 28 5.10 -5.50 -16.10
C ASN A 28 4.81 -4.11 -16.72
N ILE A 29 3.59 -3.63 -16.57
CA ILE A 29 3.17 -2.30 -17.00
C ILE A 29 3.48 -1.33 -15.86
N ASN A 30 4.35 -0.34 -16.11
CA ASN A 30 4.74 0.64 -15.09
C ASN A 30 3.85 1.88 -15.19
N ILE A 31 2.86 1.95 -14.30
CA ILE A 31 1.88 3.04 -14.23
C ILE A 31 1.91 3.66 -12.84
N ASP A 32 1.91 4.99 -12.80
CA ASP A 32 1.74 5.77 -11.58
C ASP A 32 0.32 5.65 -11.04
N ARG A 33 0.18 5.48 -9.72
CA ARG A 33 -1.12 5.32 -9.06
C ARG A 33 -2.06 6.50 -9.30
N ARG A 34 -1.52 7.73 -9.37
CA ARG A 34 -2.32 8.94 -9.66
C ARG A 34 -2.90 8.91 -11.07
N TYR A 35 -2.14 8.37 -12.03
CA TYR A 35 -2.65 8.19 -13.38
C TYR A 35 -3.83 7.21 -13.42
N ILE A 36 -3.77 6.13 -12.63
CA ILE A 36 -4.92 5.21 -12.49
C ILE A 36 -6.14 5.97 -11.93
N GLN A 37 -5.94 6.75 -10.86
CA GLN A 37 -7.02 7.52 -10.23
C GLN A 37 -7.64 8.54 -11.19
N GLU A 38 -6.82 9.32 -11.91
CA GLU A 38 -7.26 10.32 -12.89
C GLU A 38 -8.06 9.67 -14.04
N GLU A 39 -7.57 8.58 -14.61
CA GLU A 39 -8.19 7.92 -15.76
C GLU A 39 -9.47 7.16 -15.42
N THR A 40 -9.59 6.68 -14.19
CA THR A 40 -10.75 5.90 -13.75
C THR A 40 -11.86 6.78 -13.18
N GLY A 41 -11.64 8.09 -13.05
CA GLY A 41 -12.59 9.01 -12.42
C GLY A 41 -12.76 8.70 -10.94
N TYR A 42 -11.66 8.37 -10.25
CA TYR A 42 -11.64 8.08 -8.82
C TYR A 42 -12.37 9.15 -8.01
N GLY A 43 -13.31 8.72 -7.17
CA GLY A 43 -14.14 9.61 -6.36
C GLY A 43 -14.40 9.08 -4.95
N MET A 44 -15.35 9.68 -4.25
CA MET A 44 -15.66 9.39 -2.83
C MET A 44 -16.10 7.95 -2.55
N ILE A 45 -16.62 7.25 -3.56
CA ILE A 45 -17.12 5.87 -3.48
C ILE A 45 -16.12 4.88 -4.15
N GLY A 46 -14.95 5.36 -4.54
CA GLY A 46 -13.96 4.57 -5.30
C GLY A 46 -14.27 4.51 -6.79
N ILE A 47 -13.97 3.37 -7.41
CA ILE A 47 -14.01 3.17 -8.86
C ILE A 47 -15.07 2.13 -9.22
N SER A 48 -15.80 2.36 -10.30
CA SER A 48 -16.77 1.38 -10.83
C SER A 48 -16.10 0.32 -11.72
N LEU A 49 -16.69 -0.86 -11.80
CA LEU A 49 -16.21 -1.93 -12.69
C LEU A 49 -16.11 -1.49 -14.17
N LYS A 50 -17.06 -0.67 -14.62
CA LYS A 50 -17.07 -0.10 -15.99
C LYS A 50 -15.91 0.86 -16.23
N ALA A 51 -15.48 1.61 -15.20
CA ALA A 51 -14.30 2.45 -15.31
C ALA A 51 -13.01 1.61 -15.39
N MET A 52 -12.94 0.49 -14.66
CA MET A 52 -11.82 -0.46 -14.80
C MET A 52 -11.73 -1.06 -16.20
N GLU A 53 -12.86 -1.51 -16.76
CA GLU A 53 -12.94 -2.02 -18.13
C GLU A 53 -12.45 -0.96 -19.13
N LYS A 54 -12.95 0.27 -19.06
CA LYS A 54 -12.46 1.36 -19.92
C LYS A 54 -10.95 1.60 -19.79
N PHE A 55 -10.43 1.56 -18.56
CA PHE A 55 -8.99 1.70 -18.31
C PHE A 55 -8.20 0.58 -18.98
N PHE A 56 -8.62 -0.69 -18.82
CA PHE A 56 -7.95 -1.82 -19.43
C PHE A 56 -8.04 -1.84 -20.96
N SER A 57 -9.16 -1.40 -21.54
CA SER A 57 -9.28 -1.19 -22.98
C SER A 57 -8.31 -0.12 -23.47
N LYS A 58 -8.09 0.96 -22.71
CA LYS A 58 -7.13 2.01 -23.05
C LYS A 58 -5.67 1.53 -23.02
N VAL A 59 -5.34 0.58 -22.15
CA VAL A 59 -4.00 -0.04 -22.09
C VAL A 59 -3.85 -1.26 -23.01
N ASP A 60 -4.79 -1.49 -23.95
CA ASP A 60 -4.76 -2.59 -24.93
C ASP A 60 -4.79 -4.00 -24.29
N ALA A 61 -5.40 -4.12 -23.10
CA ALA A 61 -5.43 -5.34 -22.29
C ALA A 61 -6.74 -6.16 -22.42
N ASN A 62 -7.52 -5.89 -23.49
CA ASN A 62 -8.74 -6.63 -23.89
C ASN A 62 -9.59 -7.16 -22.71
N PRO A 63 -10.19 -6.27 -21.91
CA PRO A 63 -10.98 -6.68 -20.74
C PRO A 63 -12.29 -7.35 -21.13
N GLU A 64 -12.69 -8.40 -20.38
CA GLU A 64 -14.00 -9.06 -20.51
C GLU A 64 -14.71 -9.13 -19.16
N ILE A 65 -15.93 -8.55 -19.07
CA ILE A 65 -16.80 -8.67 -17.91
C ILE A 65 -17.73 -9.88 -18.07
N VAL A 66 -17.71 -10.77 -17.08
CA VAL A 66 -18.56 -11.97 -17.02
C VAL A 66 -19.32 -12.02 -15.69
N ASN A 67 -20.65 -12.06 -15.74
CA ASN A 67 -21.51 -12.19 -14.56
C ASN A 67 -21.59 -13.64 -14.05
N ILE A 68 -21.73 -13.82 -12.73
CA ILE A 68 -21.73 -15.13 -12.05
C ILE A 68 -22.80 -16.11 -12.60
N SER A 69 -23.96 -15.60 -13.00
CA SER A 69 -25.07 -16.41 -13.55
C SER A 69 -24.67 -17.19 -14.81
N LYS A 70 -23.70 -16.66 -15.58
CA LYS A 70 -23.13 -17.30 -16.76
C LYS A 70 -22.03 -18.30 -16.40
N ILE A 71 -21.26 -18.03 -15.35
CA ILE A 71 -20.14 -18.87 -14.87
C ILE A 71 -20.63 -20.16 -14.19
N ASN A 72 -21.71 -20.09 -13.39
CA ASN A 72 -22.21 -21.26 -12.67
C ASN A 72 -22.67 -22.41 -13.59
N ARG A 73 -22.98 -22.10 -14.87
CA ARG A 73 -23.30 -23.09 -15.92
C ARG A 73 -22.07 -23.81 -16.47
N LEU A 74 -20.84 -23.33 -16.21
CA LEU A 74 -19.57 -23.84 -16.76
C LEU A 74 -18.85 -24.83 -15.82
N ASN A 75 -19.51 -25.25 -14.73
CA ASN A 75 -18.85 -25.81 -13.55
C ASN A 75 -18.53 -27.31 -13.61
N LYS A 76 -17.44 -27.65 -14.30
CA LYS A 76 -16.40 -28.61 -13.84
C LYS A 76 -15.25 -28.72 -14.85
N GLU A 77 -15.58 -28.70 -16.14
CA GLU A 77 -14.64 -28.94 -17.24
C GLU A 77 -13.81 -27.70 -17.61
N ASN A 78 -14.33 -26.48 -17.37
CA ASN A 78 -13.68 -25.24 -17.80
C ASN A 78 -12.69 -24.64 -16.80
N ARG A 79 -12.29 -25.34 -15.73
CA ARG A 79 -11.37 -24.76 -14.73
C ARG A 79 -9.98 -24.47 -15.29
N GLU A 80 -9.50 -25.35 -16.16
CA GLU A 80 -8.20 -25.13 -16.84
C GLU A 80 -8.31 -23.95 -17.80
N MET A 81 -9.39 -23.86 -18.57
CA MET A 81 -9.66 -22.71 -19.42
C MET A 81 -9.71 -21.40 -18.62
N ILE A 82 -10.44 -21.37 -17.50
CA ILE A 82 -10.53 -20.17 -16.65
C ILE A 82 -9.15 -19.81 -16.07
N ASN A 83 -8.39 -20.80 -15.59
CA ASN A 83 -7.05 -20.57 -15.06
C ASN A 83 -6.09 -20.01 -16.12
N ASN A 84 -6.28 -20.35 -17.40
CA ASN A 84 -5.51 -19.80 -18.51
C ASN A 84 -5.87 -18.32 -18.80
N SER A 85 -7.07 -17.88 -18.42
CA SER A 85 -7.53 -16.49 -18.56
C SER A 85 -7.24 -15.61 -17.33
N LEU A 86 -6.63 -16.15 -16.27
CA LEU A 86 -6.24 -15.36 -15.09
C LEU A 86 -5.00 -14.51 -15.35
N PRO A 87 -4.84 -13.36 -14.67
CA PRO A 87 -5.61 -12.87 -13.52
C PRO A 87 -6.96 -12.22 -13.85
N ALA A 88 -7.85 -12.21 -12.86
CA ALA A 88 -9.15 -11.56 -12.96
C ALA A 88 -9.44 -10.70 -11.71
N ILE A 89 -10.12 -9.57 -11.89
CA ILE A 89 -10.68 -8.77 -10.80
C ILE A 89 -12.09 -9.26 -10.54
N VAL A 90 -12.46 -9.47 -9.28
CA VAL A 90 -13.79 -9.91 -8.89
C VAL A 90 -14.46 -8.83 -8.06
N PHE A 91 -15.69 -8.50 -8.45
CA PHE A 91 -16.58 -7.67 -7.67
C PHE A 91 -17.31 -8.53 -6.64
N LEU A 92 -17.10 -8.22 -5.37
CA LEU A 92 -17.69 -8.95 -4.25
C LEU A 92 -18.82 -8.14 -3.62
N GLU A 93 -19.89 -8.84 -3.26
CA GLU A 93 -20.92 -8.30 -2.38
C GLU A 93 -20.43 -8.37 -0.93
N GLU A 94 -20.43 -7.22 -0.26
CA GLU A 94 -20.18 -7.09 1.17
C GLU A 94 -21.18 -6.10 1.77
N GLU A 95 -21.63 -6.37 3.00
CA GLU A 95 -22.64 -5.56 3.69
C GLU A 95 -22.08 -4.20 4.14
N GLU A 96 -20.79 -4.15 4.51
CA GLU A 96 -20.16 -2.96 5.09
C GLU A 96 -19.25 -2.21 4.10
N ILE A 97 -18.78 -2.88 3.05
CA ILE A 97 -17.81 -2.31 2.09
C ILE A 97 -18.47 -2.09 0.74
N ILE A 98 -18.64 -0.82 0.38
CA ILE A 98 -19.14 -0.42 -0.92
C ILE A 98 -18.02 -0.59 -1.96
N ASN A 99 -18.34 -1.20 -3.10
CA ASN A 99 -17.39 -1.40 -4.22
C ASN A 99 -16.14 -2.20 -3.83
N HIS A 100 -16.31 -3.32 -3.12
CA HIS A 100 -15.20 -4.20 -2.77
C HIS A 100 -14.73 -5.03 -3.98
N PHE A 101 -13.43 -4.98 -4.26
CA PHE A 101 -12.80 -5.69 -5.38
C PHE A 101 -11.58 -6.47 -4.90
N VAL A 102 -11.40 -7.66 -5.47
CA VAL A 102 -10.24 -8.51 -5.19
C VAL A 102 -9.66 -9.08 -6.46
N VAL A 103 -8.37 -9.42 -6.45
CA VAL A 103 -7.70 -10.05 -7.60
C VAL A 103 -7.56 -11.55 -7.36
N ILE A 104 -8.01 -12.36 -8.31
CA ILE A 104 -7.77 -13.81 -8.32
C ILE A 104 -6.56 -14.11 -9.17
N TRP A 105 -5.64 -14.90 -8.60
CA TRP A 105 -4.44 -15.37 -9.30
C TRP A 105 -4.51 -16.83 -9.72
N HIS A 106 -5.30 -17.65 -9.01
CA HIS A 106 -5.41 -19.08 -9.28
C HIS A 106 -6.66 -19.68 -8.65
N ILE A 107 -7.37 -20.54 -9.39
CA ILE A 107 -8.53 -21.29 -8.92
C ILE A 107 -8.17 -22.77 -8.80
N GLY A 108 -8.07 -23.26 -7.56
CA GLY A 108 -7.88 -24.68 -7.26
C GLY A 108 -9.21 -25.41 -7.02
N LYS A 109 -9.15 -26.72 -6.74
CA LYS A 109 -10.38 -27.55 -6.52
C LYS A 109 -11.20 -27.13 -5.30
N LYS A 110 -10.53 -26.74 -4.20
CA LYS A 110 -11.16 -26.38 -2.92
C LYS A 110 -10.87 -24.95 -2.48
N ARG A 111 -9.79 -24.36 -2.99
CA ARG A 111 -9.30 -23.05 -2.57
C ARG A 111 -8.93 -22.20 -3.77
N ILE A 112 -9.14 -20.89 -3.65
CA ILE A 112 -8.74 -19.86 -4.61
C ILE A 112 -7.63 -19.03 -3.98
N LEU A 113 -6.61 -18.69 -4.76
CA LEU A 113 -5.58 -17.73 -4.36
C LEU A 113 -6.05 -16.32 -4.73
N VAL A 114 -6.29 -15.51 -3.70
CA VAL A 114 -6.85 -14.15 -3.80
C VAL A 114 -5.84 -13.14 -3.25
N SER A 115 -5.83 -11.95 -3.84
CA SER A 115 -5.22 -10.74 -3.30
C SER A 115 -6.31 -9.72 -3.01
N ASP A 116 -6.58 -9.53 -1.73
CA ASP A 116 -7.46 -8.48 -1.24
C ASP A 116 -6.63 -7.23 -0.88
N PRO A 117 -6.91 -6.05 -1.48
CA PRO A 117 -6.25 -4.79 -1.12
C PRO A 117 -6.37 -4.38 0.35
N THR A 118 -7.39 -4.84 1.07
CA THR A 118 -7.58 -4.56 2.51
C THR A 118 -6.61 -5.36 3.37
N HIS A 119 -6.12 -6.50 2.88
CA HIS A 119 -5.24 -7.40 3.60
C HIS A 119 -3.77 -7.18 3.25
N THR A 120 -2.87 -7.59 4.14
CA THR A 120 -1.42 -7.37 3.99
C THR A 120 -0.75 -8.34 3.01
N LYS A 121 -1.41 -9.45 2.68
CA LYS A 121 -0.82 -10.54 1.89
C LYS A 121 -1.88 -11.28 1.07
N LYS A 122 -1.40 -12.15 0.18
CA LYS A 122 -2.23 -13.06 -0.60
C LYS A 122 -2.73 -14.20 0.27
N GLU A 123 -3.95 -14.65 0.02
CA GLU A 123 -4.63 -15.62 0.87
C GLU A 123 -5.29 -16.73 0.05
N TRP A 124 -5.38 -17.91 0.67
CA TRP A 124 -6.10 -19.05 0.10
C TRP A 124 -7.47 -19.18 0.75
N ILE A 125 -8.52 -18.85 0.02
CA ILE A 125 -9.91 -18.80 0.51
C ILE A 125 -10.68 -20.02 0.00
N ASN A 126 -11.65 -20.51 0.76
CA ASN A 126 -12.51 -21.62 0.34
C ASN A 126 -13.38 -21.21 -0.86
N ASN A 127 -13.32 -22.00 -1.94
CA ASN A 127 -14.01 -21.72 -3.19
C ASN A 127 -15.54 -21.54 -3.01
N LYS A 128 -16.18 -22.45 -2.26
CA LYS A 128 -17.64 -22.43 -2.08
C LYS A 128 -18.14 -21.16 -1.38
N HIS A 129 -17.35 -20.62 -0.45
CA HIS A 129 -17.72 -19.40 0.27
C HIS A 129 -17.53 -18.17 -0.61
N PHE A 130 -16.45 -18.18 -1.39
CA PHE A 130 -16.11 -17.10 -2.31
C PHE A 130 -17.14 -16.96 -3.44
N GLU A 131 -17.51 -18.07 -4.10
CA GLU A 131 -18.48 -18.08 -5.21
C GLU A 131 -19.86 -17.52 -4.81
N LYS A 132 -20.26 -17.66 -3.54
CA LYS A 132 -21.52 -17.11 -3.04
C LYS A 132 -21.54 -15.58 -2.98
N ARG A 133 -20.37 -14.96 -2.80
CA ARG A 133 -20.21 -13.51 -2.64
C ARG A 133 -19.80 -12.82 -3.94
N ALA A 134 -19.35 -13.59 -4.93
CA ALA A 134 -18.89 -13.05 -6.21
C ALA A 134 -20.06 -12.69 -7.13
N ILE A 135 -20.13 -11.43 -7.54
CA ILE A 135 -21.16 -10.93 -8.45
C ILE A 135 -20.68 -11.03 -9.91
N SER A 136 -19.49 -10.51 -10.18
CA SER A 136 -18.93 -10.45 -11.53
C SER A 136 -17.41 -10.56 -11.54
N TYR A 137 -16.89 -11.06 -12.67
CA TYR A 137 -15.47 -11.24 -12.96
C TYR A 137 -15.11 -10.33 -14.10
N LEU A 138 -13.97 -9.64 -13.98
CA LEU A 138 -13.33 -8.89 -15.04
C LEU A 138 -12.01 -9.60 -15.36
N PHE A 139 -12.01 -10.34 -16.46
CA PHE A 139 -10.80 -10.96 -16.99
C PHE A 139 -10.01 -9.89 -17.74
N VAL A 140 -8.69 -9.90 -17.54
CA VAL A 140 -7.79 -8.93 -18.18
C VAL A 140 -6.69 -9.70 -18.86
N GLU A 141 -6.60 -9.58 -20.18
CA GLU A 141 -5.56 -10.23 -20.97
C GLU A 141 -4.26 -9.41 -20.93
N LYS A 142 -3.14 -10.08 -21.24
CA LYS A 142 -1.86 -9.38 -21.38
C LYS A 142 -1.95 -8.41 -22.56
N PRO A 143 -1.59 -7.13 -22.39
CA PRO A 143 -1.64 -6.19 -23.50
C PRO A 143 -0.67 -6.57 -24.60
N LYS A 144 -1.11 -6.44 -25.85
CA LYS A 144 -0.29 -6.75 -27.03
C LYS A 144 0.82 -5.71 -27.20
N ASN A 145 0.52 -4.45 -26.91
CA ASN A 145 1.48 -3.37 -26.98
C ASN A 145 1.59 -2.62 -25.64
N ILE A 146 2.78 -2.60 -25.06
CA ILE A 146 3.06 -1.88 -23.81
C ILE A 146 3.34 -0.41 -24.15
N PHE A 147 2.31 0.34 -24.55
CA PHE A 147 2.46 1.75 -24.92
C PHE A 147 2.52 2.69 -23.70
N LEU A 148 2.06 2.25 -22.53
CA LEU A 148 1.93 3.09 -21.33
C LEU A 148 2.97 2.75 -20.27
N ASN A 149 4.18 3.28 -20.45
CA ASN A 149 5.18 3.37 -19.39
C ASN A 149 5.13 4.78 -18.76
N ARG A 150 4.04 5.06 -18.03
CA ARG A 150 3.93 6.26 -17.18
C ARG A 150 4.52 5.92 -15.82
N SER A 151 5.82 5.60 -15.80
CA SER A 151 6.51 5.27 -14.56
C SER A 151 6.38 6.44 -13.57
N PRO A 152 6.15 6.19 -12.28
CA PRO A 152 6.16 7.24 -11.28
C PRO A 152 7.47 8.01 -11.41
N LYS A 153 7.39 9.33 -11.64
CA LYS A 153 8.60 10.16 -11.64
C LYS A 153 9.20 9.99 -10.25
N LYS A 154 10.41 9.42 -10.16
CA LYS A 154 11.21 9.44 -8.92
C LYS A 154 11.44 10.90 -8.56
N VAL A 155 10.53 11.46 -7.77
CA VAL A 155 10.61 12.82 -7.29
C VAL A 155 11.76 12.86 -6.30
N ARG A 156 12.95 13.21 -6.80
CA ARG A 156 14.14 13.58 -6.02
C ARG A 156 13.90 14.92 -5.28
N PHE A 157 12.67 15.16 -4.83
CA PHE A 157 12.14 16.43 -4.36
C PHE A 157 12.79 16.83 -3.04
N TYR A 158 12.85 15.91 -2.09
CA TYR A 158 13.53 16.13 -0.80
C TYR A 158 15.02 16.40 -0.98
N GLY A 159 15.69 15.73 -1.93
CA GLY A 159 17.11 15.97 -2.19
C GLY A 159 17.41 17.41 -2.63
N LYS A 160 16.53 18.03 -3.43
CA LYS A 160 16.67 19.44 -3.81
C LYS A 160 16.37 20.39 -2.64
N PHE A 161 15.34 20.09 -1.84
CA PHE A 161 14.98 20.89 -0.66
C PHE A 161 16.07 20.87 0.42
N ILE A 162 16.59 19.68 0.74
CA ILE A 162 17.67 19.48 1.71
C ILE A 162 18.94 20.18 1.23
N LYS A 163 19.35 19.97 -0.03
CA LYS A 163 20.54 20.63 -0.59
C LYS A 163 20.47 22.16 -0.53
N ARG A 164 19.28 22.73 -0.74
CA ARG A 164 19.08 24.18 -0.71
C ARG A 164 19.18 24.76 0.71
N ASN A 165 18.81 23.99 1.72
CA ASN A 165 18.75 24.43 3.12
C ASN A 165 19.85 23.82 4.01
N LEU A 166 20.90 23.21 3.43
CA LEU A 166 22.00 22.56 4.16
C LEU A 166 22.63 23.45 5.23
N LYS A 167 22.76 24.76 4.98
CA LYS A 167 23.30 25.72 5.96
C LYS A 167 22.42 25.85 7.20
N ILE A 168 21.10 25.90 7.03
CA ILE A 168 20.13 25.98 8.14
C ILE A 168 20.14 24.68 8.93
N PHE A 169 20.15 23.52 8.25
CA PHE A 169 20.28 22.22 8.91
C PHE A 169 21.58 22.11 9.71
N SER A 170 22.71 22.56 9.15
CA SER A 170 24.00 22.58 9.85
C SER A 170 23.97 23.46 11.09
N LEU A 171 23.31 24.62 11.02
CA LEU A 171 23.23 25.57 12.13
C LEU A 171 22.34 25.02 13.27
N VAL A 172 21.20 24.42 12.94
CA VAL A 172 20.33 23.76 13.92
C VAL A 172 21.06 22.59 14.60
N MET A 173 21.80 21.77 13.84
CA MET A 173 22.63 20.69 14.39
C MET A 173 23.75 21.22 15.30
N PHE A 174 24.37 22.33 14.95
CA PHE A 174 25.41 22.94 15.78
C PHE A 174 24.84 23.46 17.11
N PHE A 175 23.73 24.20 17.07
CA PHE A 175 23.07 24.69 18.28
C PHE A 175 22.51 23.55 19.13
N SER A 176 21.98 22.47 18.54
CA SER A 176 21.50 21.32 19.31
C SER A 176 22.62 20.59 20.06
N ILE A 177 23.82 20.48 19.45
CA ILE A 177 25.01 19.94 20.11
C ILE A 177 25.45 20.84 21.26
N ILE A 178 25.50 22.16 21.05
CA ILE A 178 25.85 23.12 22.12
C ILE A 178 24.88 23.02 23.29
N VAL A 179 23.57 23.03 23.02
CA VAL A 179 22.55 22.91 24.06
C VAL A 179 22.67 21.58 24.80
N SER A 180 22.95 20.47 24.09
CA SER A 180 23.17 19.17 24.71
C SER A 180 24.40 19.16 25.62
N LEU A 181 25.52 19.75 25.20
CA LEU A 181 26.73 19.85 26.03
C LEU A 181 26.51 20.72 27.27
N LEU A 182 25.87 21.88 27.12
CA LEU A 182 25.53 22.77 28.22
C LEU A 182 24.59 22.07 29.21
N SER A 183 23.56 21.38 28.72
CA SER A 183 22.61 20.64 29.56
C SER A 183 23.26 19.49 30.33
N LYS A 184 24.39 18.95 29.86
CA LYS A 184 25.14 17.87 30.51
C LYS A 184 26.16 18.39 31.52
N SER A 185 26.66 19.62 31.35
CA SER A 185 27.52 20.27 32.36
C SER A 185 26.75 20.77 33.59
N SER A 186 25.47 21.12 33.44
CA SER A 186 24.65 21.72 34.51
C SER A 186 24.28 20.80 35.70
N PRO A 187 23.99 19.50 35.54
CA PRO A 187 23.64 18.61 36.65
C PRO A 187 24.86 18.38 37.57
N ASP A 188 26.05 18.26 36.98
CA ASP A 188 27.30 18.02 37.72
C ASP A 188 27.76 19.28 38.46
N SER A 189 27.45 20.49 37.99
CA SER A 189 27.77 21.72 38.71
C SER A 189 26.95 21.89 39.99
N CYS A 190 25.66 21.55 39.98
CA CYS A 190 24.82 21.67 41.18
C CYS A 190 25.23 20.63 42.24
N VAL A 191 25.48 19.37 41.84
CA VAL A 191 25.92 18.32 42.78
C VAL A 191 27.33 18.59 43.31
N LYS A 192 28.25 19.14 42.50
CA LYS A 192 29.58 19.57 42.97
C LYS A 192 29.52 20.74 43.94
N CYS A 193 28.67 21.74 43.70
CA CYS A 193 28.48 22.83 44.67
C CYS A 193 27.95 22.31 46.00
N TYR A 194 26.91 21.47 46.00
CA TYR A 194 26.39 20.89 47.24
C TYR A 194 27.42 20.02 47.97
N THR A 195 28.15 19.15 47.27
CA THR A 195 29.15 18.26 47.89
C THR A 195 30.41 18.99 48.36
N MET A 196 30.77 20.14 47.77
CA MET A 196 31.92 20.93 48.21
C MET A 196 31.60 21.81 49.43
N PHE A 197 30.33 22.22 49.62
CA PHE A 197 29.88 22.99 50.78
C PHE A 197 29.39 22.12 51.96
N LEU A 198 29.04 20.85 51.71
CA LEU A 198 28.56 19.92 52.75
C LEU A 198 29.55 19.70 53.92
N PRO A 199 30.88 19.59 53.72
CA PRO A 199 31.84 19.43 54.83
C PRO A 199 31.86 20.65 55.75
N PHE A 200 31.72 21.86 55.20
CA PHE A 200 31.70 23.10 55.99
C PHE A 200 30.42 23.26 56.82
N LEU A 201 29.31 22.67 56.37
CA LEU A 201 28.04 22.63 57.09
C LEU A 201 28.04 21.60 58.22
N LEU A 202 28.69 20.44 58.01
CA LEU A 202 28.82 19.37 59.00
C LEU A 202 29.79 19.73 60.15
N ILE A 203 30.90 20.44 59.86
CA ILE A 203 31.85 20.91 60.89
C ILE A 203 31.19 21.84 61.93
N LYS A 204 30.15 22.60 61.53
CA LYS A 204 29.42 23.46 62.47
C LYS A 204 28.51 22.67 63.41
N ILE A 205 28.14 21.43 63.11
CA ILE A 205 27.22 20.64 63.94
C ILE A 205 27.99 19.92 65.06
N ASP A 206 29.23 19.49 64.81
CA ASP A 206 30.08 18.84 65.83
C ASP A 206 30.68 19.81 66.86
N VAL A 207 30.76 21.12 66.57
CA VAL A 207 31.27 22.12 67.53
C VAL A 207 30.22 22.56 68.55
N PHE A 208 28.94 22.23 68.33
CA PHE A 208 27.82 22.61 69.20
C PHE A 208 27.07 21.42 69.81
N SER A 209 27.67 20.20 69.79
CA SER A 209 27.17 19.03 70.54
C SER A 209 28.06 18.72 71.74
#